data_AF-Q2FP61-F1
#
_entry.id   AF-Q2FP61-F1
#
_cell.length_a   1.000
_cell.length_b   1.000
_cell.length_c   1.000
_cell.angle_alpha   90.00
_cell.angle_beta   90.00
_cell.angle_gamma   90.00
#
_symmetry.space_group_name_H-M   'P 1'
#
loop_
_entity.id
_entity.type
_entity.pdbx_description
1 polymer ?
#
loop_
_entity_poly.entity_id
_entity_poly.type
_entity_poly.pdbx_seq_one_letter_code
_entity_poly.pdbx_strand_id
1 'polypeptide(L)'
;MSKDNSRAAIDETAKFLFDAPDHAIIDFISRIFSIHIDKATAEIIRVSSEYISHPGFSRHLPDIVLSVHDKTGPDPLFHIEIQTEHDGMMDLRMVKYGYLIGASRSQMDEDDTRIISIPHQVVIYLEEHKRIRDELKVKIIFPDESDVDYIVPVFRLYAYSAYELSEMDLYLVIPLILVKYRKRFDIICRRKNLNQEEFDALVQDVLQDIEQITTITGTYEENGVMDEKTKDIILSATIELYTQLHQKYIRDRKSKERVENMIESVTQKISKKWHMIGIEEGIQKGIEKGIEKGKEEGIAEGVKIVAKNLLMIGTADEVILKATGLTPDELDTIKREAL
;
A
#
# COMPACT_ATOMS: atom_id res chain seq x y z
N MET A 1 -26.05 14.82 0.30
CA MET A 1 -24.69 15.41 0.39
C MET A 1 -24.60 16.57 -0.60
N SER A 2 -24.02 17.71 -0.18
CA SER A 2 -23.70 18.82 -1.08
C SER A 2 -22.62 18.39 -2.10
N LYS A 3 -22.51 19.10 -3.23
CA LYS A 3 -21.49 18.82 -4.26
C LYS A 3 -20.05 18.92 -3.70
N ASP A 4 -19.85 19.78 -2.71
CA ASP A 4 -18.56 19.97 -2.01
C ASP A 4 -18.20 18.79 -1.10
N ASN A 5 -19.15 18.23 -0.34
CA ASN A 5 -18.85 17.07 0.52
C ASN A 5 -18.44 15.82 -0.26
N SER A 6 -18.97 15.64 -1.49
CA SER A 6 -18.58 14.50 -2.33
C SER A 6 -17.20 14.67 -2.98
N ARG A 7 -16.73 15.90 -3.21
CA ARG A 7 -15.37 16.13 -3.74
C ARG A 7 -14.32 15.96 -2.64
N ALA A 8 -14.58 16.51 -1.45
CA ALA A 8 -13.71 16.34 -0.29
C ALA A 8 -13.47 14.85 0.06
N ALA A 9 -14.53 14.04 0.04
CA ALA A 9 -14.40 12.62 0.35
C ALA A 9 -13.62 11.81 -0.71
N ILE A 10 -13.67 12.21 -2.00
CA ILE A 10 -12.84 11.59 -3.05
C ILE A 10 -11.37 11.93 -2.84
N ASP A 11 -11.08 13.20 -2.53
CA ASP A 11 -9.73 13.67 -2.21
C ASP A 11 -9.15 12.94 -0.99
N GLU A 12 -9.93 12.82 0.10
CA GLU A 12 -9.55 12.04 1.28
C GLU A 12 -9.30 10.57 0.95
N THR A 13 -10.16 9.94 0.13
CA THR A 13 -9.97 8.55 -0.29
C THR A 13 -8.70 8.38 -1.14
N ALA A 14 -8.43 9.34 -2.02
CA ALA A 14 -7.25 9.32 -2.85
C ALA A 14 -5.97 9.48 -2.02
N LYS A 15 -5.98 10.36 -1.01
CA LYS A 15 -4.88 10.52 -0.04
C LYS A 15 -4.67 9.26 0.81
N PHE A 16 -5.76 8.63 1.26
CA PHE A 16 -5.71 7.38 2.03
C PHE A 16 -5.01 6.23 1.28
N LEU A 17 -5.13 6.15 -0.06
CA LEU A 17 -4.39 5.16 -0.84
C LEU A 17 -2.86 5.30 -0.67
N PHE A 18 -2.36 6.52 -0.46
CA PHE A 18 -0.93 6.77 -0.25
C PHE A 18 -0.49 6.61 1.22
N ASP A 19 -1.36 6.12 2.11
CA ASP A 19 -0.97 5.57 3.42
C ASP A 19 -0.50 4.09 3.32
N ALA A 20 -0.48 3.55 2.11
CA ALA A 20 0.01 2.20 1.82
C ALA A 20 1.48 1.98 2.21
N PRO A 21 1.88 0.74 2.52
CA PRO A 21 3.28 0.38 2.71
C PRO A 21 4.21 0.89 1.60
N ASP A 22 5.46 1.17 1.96
CA ASP A 22 6.44 1.79 1.08
C ASP A 22 6.65 1.03 -0.23
N HIS A 23 6.65 -0.30 -0.22
CA HIS A 23 6.83 -1.10 -1.45
C HIS A 23 5.73 -0.84 -2.49
N ALA A 24 4.48 -0.64 -2.06
CA ALA A 24 3.35 -0.36 -2.96
C ALA A 24 3.43 1.06 -3.53
N ILE A 25 3.92 2.01 -2.72
CA ILE A 25 4.18 3.37 -3.19
C ILE A 25 5.37 3.42 -4.14
N ILE A 26 6.42 2.64 -3.87
CA ILE A 26 7.58 2.51 -4.74
C ILE A 26 7.19 1.94 -6.10
N ASP A 27 6.32 0.92 -6.15
CA ASP A 27 5.75 0.40 -7.40
C ASP A 27 5.07 1.50 -8.20
N PHE A 28 4.17 2.23 -7.54
CA PHE A 28 3.45 3.33 -8.14
C PHE A 28 4.38 4.43 -8.68
N ILE A 29 5.32 4.93 -7.86
CA ILE A 29 6.26 6.00 -8.23
C ILE A 29 7.15 5.54 -9.39
N SER A 30 7.73 4.35 -9.27
CA SER A 30 8.65 3.80 -10.28
C SER A 30 7.97 3.76 -11.64
N ARG A 31 6.70 3.35 -11.68
CA ARG A 31 5.95 3.30 -12.92
C ARG A 31 5.51 4.68 -13.41
N ILE A 32 4.82 5.45 -12.57
CA ILE A 32 4.16 6.68 -13.01
C ILE A 32 5.17 7.74 -13.50
N PHE A 33 6.38 7.74 -12.92
CA PHE A 33 7.48 8.61 -13.32
C PHE A 33 8.49 7.93 -14.25
N SER A 34 8.32 6.63 -14.54
CA SER A 34 9.26 5.84 -15.34
C SER A 34 10.71 5.92 -14.82
N ILE A 35 10.86 5.79 -13.51
CA ILE A 35 12.15 5.78 -12.82
C ILE A 35 12.37 4.46 -12.12
N HIS A 36 13.63 4.07 -11.94
CA HIS A 36 13.96 2.88 -11.17
C HIS A 36 14.25 3.26 -9.72
N ILE A 37 13.56 2.62 -8.78
CA ILE A 37 13.79 2.73 -7.34
C ILE A 37 13.99 1.32 -6.79
N ASP A 38 15.09 1.10 -6.08
CA ASP A 38 15.36 -0.19 -5.43
C ASP A 38 14.50 -0.36 -4.18
N LYS A 39 13.52 -1.26 -4.24
CA LYS A 39 12.62 -1.58 -3.13
C LYS A 39 13.33 -2.08 -1.87
N ALA A 40 14.54 -2.64 -2.01
CA ALA A 40 15.25 -3.21 -0.87
C ALA A 40 15.94 -2.14 -0.01
N THR A 41 16.25 -0.98 -0.59
CA THR A 41 17.03 0.08 0.07
C THR A 41 16.25 1.38 0.25
N ALA A 42 15.25 1.63 -0.60
CA ALA A 42 14.49 2.86 -0.59
C ALA A 42 13.51 2.95 0.58
N GLU A 43 13.49 4.11 1.23
CA GLU A 43 12.52 4.48 2.27
C GLU A 43 11.66 5.65 1.78
N ILE A 44 10.35 5.59 2.02
CA ILE A 44 9.41 6.64 1.62
C ILE A 44 9.13 7.58 2.79
N ILE A 45 9.50 8.85 2.63
CA ILE A 45 9.16 9.92 3.58
C ILE A 45 8.01 10.73 3.01
N ARG A 46 6.84 10.65 3.67
CA ARG A 46 5.67 11.49 3.35
C ARG A 46 5.90 12.90 3.86
N VAL A 47 5.86 13.88 2.96
CA VAL A 47 6.13 15.28 3.28
C VAL A 47 4.80 15.97 3.55
N SER A 48 4.59 16.43 4.79
CA SER A 48 3.37 17.16 5.11
C SER A 48 3.32 18.48 4.32
N SER A 49 2.20 18.68 3.64
CA SER A 49 1.96 19.84 2.79
C SER A 49 1.89 21.15 3.58
N GLU A 50 1.58 21.10 4.88
CA GLU A 50 1.60 22.26 5.76
C GLU A 50 3.02 22.85 5.95
N TYR A 51 4.06 22.01 5.89
CA TYR A 51 5.47 22.45 5.97
C TYR A 51 5.96 23.09 4.67
N ILE A 52 5.20 22.98 3.58
CA ILE A 52 5.49 23.60 2.28
C ILE A 52 4.85 25.00 2.19
N SER A 53 4.10 25.43 3.22
CA SER A 53 3.46 26.73 3.26
C SER A 53 4.43 27.85 3.67
N HIS A 54 4.49 28.92 2.86
CA HIS A 54 5.12 30.18 3.24
C HIS A 54 4.06 31.10 3.88
N PRO A 55 4.37 31.84 4.96
CA PRO A 55 3.42 32.79 5.55
C PRO A 55 3.07 33.87 4.52
N GLY A 56 1.86 33.81 3.93
CA GLY A 56 1.38 34.80 2.96
C GLY A 56 0.68 34.23 1.72
N PHE A 57 0.76 32.92 1.45
CA PHE A 57 0.07 32.29 0.32
C PHE A 57 -1.14 31.46 0.80
N SER A 58 -2.28 31.61 0.11
CA SER A 58 -3.56 30.95 0.44
C SER A 58 -3.53 29.41 0.41
N ARG A 59 -4.47 28.83 1.18
CA ARG A 59 -4.83 27.43 1.54
C ARG A 59 -4.81 26.31 0.47
N HIS A 60 -4.24 26.50 -0.71
CA HIS A 60 -4.16 25.44 -1.73
C HIS A 60 -2.86 24.67 -1.55
N LEU A 61 -2.89 23.63 -0.73
CA LEU A 61 -1.76 22.74 -0.46
C LEU A 61 -1.66 21.65 -1.54
N PRO A 62 -0.45 21.17 -1.88
CA PRO A 62 -0.30 20.00 -2.77
C PRO A 62 -0.91 18.76 -2.12
N ASP A 63 -1.44 17.85 -2.95
CA ASP A 63 -2.12 16.66 -2.44
C ASP A 63 -1.14 15.67 -1.81
N ILE A 64 -0.18 15.16 -2.59
CA ILE A 64 0.76 14.14 -2.15
C ILE A 64 2.18 14.58 -2.52
N VAL A 65 3.04 14.66 -1.50
CA VAL A 65 4.47 14.94 -1.67
C VAL A 65 5.27 13.86 -0.96
N LEU A 66 6.18 13.21 -1.71
CA LEU A 66 6.96 12.07 -1.24
C LEU A 66 8.44 12.34 -1.48
N SER A 67 9.28 11.95 -0.53
CA SER A 67 10.72 11.84 -0.67
C SER A 67 11.08 10.37 -0.75
N VAL A 68 11.97 10.00 -1.66
CA VAL A 68 12.58 8.67 -1.67
C VAL A 68 14.00 8.81 -1.14
N HIS A 69 14.35 8.08 -0.09
CA HIS A 69 15.69 8.07 0.48
C HIS A 69 16.36 6.71 0.19
N ASP A 70 17.46 6.72 -0.56
CA ASP A 70 18.19 5.48 -0.92
C ASP A 70 19.64 5.43 -0.36
N LYS A 71 20.00 6.40 0.49
CA LYS A 71 21.31 6.55 1.14
C LYS A 71 22.50 6.81 0.19
N THR A 72 22.27 7.01 -1.12
CA THR A 72 23.35 7.12 -2.12
C THR A 72 23.37 8.42 -2.93
N GLY A 73 22.39 9.31 -2.77
CA GLY A 73 22.31 10.58 -3.47
C GLY A 73 21.34 11.59 -2.84
N PRO A 74 21.05 12.72 -3.50
CA PRO A 74 20.02 13.64 -3.04
C PRO A 74 18.64 12.97 -3.14
N ASP A 75 17.85 13.02 -2.06
CA ASP A 75 16.52 12.39 -1.99
C ASP A 75 15.57 12.98 -3.04
N PRO A 76 15.25 12.26 -4.15
CA PRO A 76 14.36 12.81 -5.15
C PRO A 76 12.97 13.04 -4.55
N LEU A 77 12.39 14.18 -4.92
CA LEU A 77 11.05 14.58 -4.51
C LEU A 77 10.04 14.23 -5.61
N PHE A 78 8.89 13.75 -5.18
CA PHE A 78 7.75 13.43 -6.03
C PHE A 78 6.53 14.21 -5.57
N HIS A 79 5.81 14.77 -6.51
CA HIS A 79 4.59 15.51 -6.29
C HIS A 79 3.50 14.97 -7.20
N ILE A 80 2.44 14.46 -6.58
CA ILE A 80 1.29 13.88 -7.27
C ILE A 80 0.09 14.74 -6.89
N GLU A 81 -0.54 15.32 -7.91
CA GLU A 81 -1.80 16.04 -7.75
C GLU A 81 -2.94 15.20 -8.31
N ILE A 82 -4.04 15.09 -7.57
CA ILE A 82 -5.21 14.31 -7.99
C ILE A 82 -6.37 15.26 -8.25
N GLN A 83 -6.80 15.32 -9.51
CA GLN A 83 -7.88 16.21 -9.95
C GLN A 83 -9.12 15.41 -10.33
N THR A 84 -10.22 15.66 -9.62
CA THR A 84 -11.52 15.03 -9.96
C THR A 84 -12.03 15.55 -11.31
N GLU A 85 -12.01 16.86 -11.54
CA GLU A 85 -12.48 17.51 -12.77
C GLU A 85 -11.39 18.43 -13.34
N HIS A 86 -11.58 18.91 -14.56
CA HIS A 86 -10.67 19.88 -15.17
C HIS A 86 -10.62 21.20 -14.40
N ASP A 87 -9.44 21.58 -13.92
CA ASP A 87 -9.11 22.90 -13.38
C ASP A 87 -8.32 23.70 -14.44
N GLY A 88 -8.81 24.90 -14.78
CA GLY A 88 -8.18 25.76 -15.79
C GLY A 88 -6.91 26.45 -15.32
N MET A 89 -6.57 26.36 -14.04
CA MET A 89 -5.35 26.94 -13.45
C MET A 89 -4.34 25.86 -13.05
N MET A 90 -4.57 24.60 -13.45
CA MET A 90 -3.78 23.48 -12.98
C MET A 90 -2.30 23.58 -13.40
N ASP A 91 -2.05 24.08 -14.60
CA ASP A 91 -0.70 24.37 -15.11
C ASP A 91 0.08 25.33 -14.20
N LEU A 92 -0.52 26.47 -13.83
CA LEU A 92 0.07 27.46 -12.93
C LEU A 92 0.19 26.94 -11.50
N ARG A 93 -0.77 26.12 -11.04
CA ARG A 93 -0.70 25.46 -9.72
C ARG A 93 0.49 24.51 -9.66
N MET A 94 0.75 23.71 -10.70
CA MET A 94 1.89 22.79 -10.70
C MET A 94 3.23 23.52 -10.65
N VAL A 95 3.39 24.62 -11.41
CA VAL A 95 4.59 25.48 -11.32
C VAL A 95 4.77 26.03 -9.90
N LYS A 96 3.69 26.58 -9.32
CA LYS A 96 3.70 27.12 -7.96
C LYS A 96 4.09 26.05 -6.94
N TYR A 97 3.48 24.87 -7.00
CA TYR A 97 3.77 23.75 -6.10
C TYR A 97 5.20 23.26 -6.26
N GLY A 98 5.66 23.11 -7.51
CA GLY A 98 7.04 22.68 -7.79
C GLY A 98 8.06 23.60 -7.14
N TYR A 99 7.88 24.92 -7.32
CA TYR A 99 8.75 25.90 -6.70
C TYR A 99 8.68 25.88 -5.17
N LEU A 100 7.49 25.89 -4.58
CA LEU A 100 7.34 25.88 -3.11
C LEU A 100 7.95 24.63 -2.47
N ILE A 101 7.71 23.45 -3.05
CA ILE A 101 8.27 22.17 -2.60
C ILE A 101 9.80 22.23 -2.68
N GLY A 102 10.35 22.58 -3.85
CA GLY A 102 11.80 22.65 -4.03
C GLY A 102 12.47 23.67 -3.11
N ALA A 103 11.88 24.87 -2.98
CA ALA A 103 12.43 25.94 -2.16
C ALA A 103 12.45 25.58 -0.67
N SER A 104 11.41 24.88 -0.18
CA SER A 104 11.33 24.41 1.21
C SER A 104 12.45 23.44 1.61
N ARG A 105 13.11 22.82 0.62
CA ARG A 105 14.21 21.86 0.78
C ARG A 105 15.50 22.30 0.08
N SER A 106 15.63 23.60 -0.21
CA SER A 106 16.83 24.13 -0.85
C SER A 106 18.07 23.88 0.00
N GLN A 107 19.16 23.55 -0.68
CA GLN A 107 20.45 23.27 -0.06
C GLN A 107 21.49 24.27 -0.59
N MET A 108 22.54 24.52 0.19
CA MET A 108 23.71 25.25 -0.30
C MET A 108 24.69 24.22 -0.86
N ASP A 109 25.29 24.49 -2.01
CA ASP A 109 26.41 23.70 -2.51
C ASP A 109 27.75 24.16 -1.92
N GLU A 110 28.84 23.55 -2.40
CA GLU A 110 30.21 23.85 -1.95
C GLU A 110 30.65 25.28 -2.29
N ASP A 111 30.00 25.94 -3.25
CA ASP A 111 30.31 27.28 -3.74
C ASP A 111 29.38 28.37 -3.14
N ASP A 112 28.72 28.08 -2.01
CA ASP A 112 27.75 28.97 -1.34
C ASP A 112 26.58 29.40 -2.27
N THR A 113 26.24 28.56 -3.24
CA THR A 113 25.10 28.75 -4.14
C THR A 113 23.89 27.98 -3.64
N ARG A 114 22.74 28.66 -3.54
CA ARG A 114 21.48 28.03 -3.16
C ARG A 114 20.90 27.25 -4.34
N ILE A 115 20.79 25.94 -4.19
CA ILE A 115 20.17 25.04 -5.16
C ILE A 115 18.71 24.76 -4.76
N ILE A 116 17.80 24.96 -5.72
CA ILE A 116 16.38 24.61 -5.61
C ILE A 116 16.09 23.52 -6.63
N SER A 117 15.88 22.29 -6.15
CA SER A 117 15.52 21.16 -6.99
C SER A 117 13.99 21.02 -7.04
N ILE A 118 13.41 21.21 -8.23
CA ILE A 118 11.98 21.01 -8.45
C ILE A 118 11.64 19.51 -8.41
N PRO A 119 10.56 19.08 -7.72
CA PRO A 119 10.16 17.68 -7.67
C PRO A 119 9.76 17.13 -9.05
N HIS A 120 9.84 15.82 -9.23
CA HIS A 120 9.10 15.14 -10.30
C HIS A 120 7.61 15.33 -10.05
N GLN A 121 6.87 15.76 -11.07
CA GLN A 121 5.46 16.13 -10.92
C GLN A 121 4.56 15.35 -11.87
N VAL A 122 3.36 14.98 -11.43
CA VAL A 122 2.31 14.40 -12.27
C VAL A 122 0.94 14.88 -11.81
N VAL A 123 0.02 15.08 -12.77
CA VAL A 123 -1.40 15.33 -12.48
C VAL A 123 -2.22 14.13 -12.91
N ILE A 124 -3.03 13.58 -12.01
CA ILE A 124 -3.92 12.45 -12.26
C ILE A 124 -5.35 12.96 -12.38
N TYR A 125 -6.00 12.76 -13.54
CA TYR A 125 -7.41 13.12 -13.71
C TYR A 125 -8.34 11.91 -13.58
N LEU A 126 -9.37 12.06 -12.74
CA LEU A 126 -10.33 10.99 -12.43
C LEU A 126 -11.61 11.03 -13.29
N GLU A 127 -11.95 12.19 -13.88
CA GLU A 127 -13.08 12.31 -14.80
C GLU A 127 -12.66 12.88 -16.16
N GLU A 128 -13.29 12.38 -17.22
CA GLU A 128 -13.02 12.81 -18.58
C GLU A 128 -13.44 14.26 -18.82
N HIS A 129 -12.58 15.04 -19.46
CA HIS A 129 -12.92 16.36 -19.97
C HIS A 129 -12.15 16.72 -21.25
N LYS A 130 -12.85 17.28 -22.24
CA LYS A 130 -12.31 17.61 -23.57
C LYS A 130 -11.11 18.59 -23.60
N ARG A 131 -10.87 19.30 -22.49
CA ARG A 131 -9.74 20.23 -22.36
C ARG A 131 -8.51 19.60 -21.70
N ILE A 132 -8.65 18.41 -21.11
CA ILE A 132 -7.51 17.68 -20.54
C ILE A 132 -6.61 17.22 -21.70
N ARG A 133 -5.32 17.50 -21.58
CA ARG A 133 -4.26 17.11 -22.52
C ARG A 133 -3.33 16.11 -21.81
N ASP A 134 -2.41 15.51 -22.56
CA ASP A 134 -1.41 14.58 -22.01
C ASP A 134 -0.31 15.29 -21.21
N GLU A 135 -0.18 16.60 -21.38
CA GLU A 135 0.83 17.43 -20.70
C GLU A 135 0.25 18.82 -20.37
N LEU A 136 0.63 19.37 -19.23
CA LEU A 136 0.48 20.78 -18.90
C LEU A 136 1.78 21.51 -19.28
N LYS A 137 1.68 22.67 -19.92
CA LYS A 137 2.85 23.42 -20.42
C LYS A 137 2.79 24.88 -19.99
N VAL A 138 3.85 25.36 -19.36
CA VAL A 138 4.04 26.77 -19.03
C VAL A 138 5.41 27.20 -19.53
N LYS A 139 5.46 28.20 -20.42
CA LYS A 139 6.72 28.83 -20.82
C LYS A 139 7.02 29.98 -19.87
N ILE A 140 8.15 29.91 -19.17
CA ILE A 140 8.64 30.95 -18.26
C ILE A 140 9.73 31.74 -18.98
N ILE A 141 9.51 33.03 -19.19
CA ILE A 141 10.45 33.94 -19.85
C ILE A 141 11.06 34.85 -18.77
N PHE A 142 12.39 34.85 -18.67
CA PHE A 142 13.15 35.64 -17.72
C PHE A 142 13.53 37.03 -18.30
N PRO A 143 13.87 38.02 -17.46
CA PRO A 143 14.21 39.37 -17.92
C PRO A 143 15.42 39.47 -18.85
N ASP A 144 16.32 38.48 -18.80
CA ASP A 144 17.48 38.35 -19.69
C ASP A 144 17.13 37.68 -21.04
N GLU A 145 15.84 37.54 -21.34
CA GLU A 145 15.27 36.88 -22.52
C GLU A 145 15.50 35.37 -22.58
N SER A 146 16.14 34.77 -21.57
CA SER A 146 16.18 33.30 -21.44
C SER A 146 14.79 32.75 -21.13
N ASP A 147 14.50 31.53 -21.56
CA ASP A 147 13.22 30.88 -21.27
C ASP A 147 13.35 29.40 -20.93
N VAL A 148 12.37 28.90 -20.19
CA VAL A 148 12.24 27.49 -19.80
C VAL A 148 10.81 27.03 -20.07
N ASP A 149 10.68 25.93 -20.80
CA ASP A 149 9.42 25.20 -20.92
C ASP A 149 9.24 24.27 -19.72
N TYR A 150 8.31 24.62 -18.83
CA TYR A 150 7.91 23.82 -17.68
C TYR A 150 6.79 22.87 -18.09
N ILE A 151 7.09 21.58 -18.18
CA ILE A 151 6.17 20.54 -18.66
C ILE A 151 5.85 19.57 -17.52
N VAL A 152 4.57 19.31 -17.31
CA VAL A 152 4.09 18.34 -16.31
C VAL A 152 3.24 17.27 -17.00
N PRO A 153 3.59 15.97 -16.89
CA PRO A 153 2.80 14.89 -17.45
C PRO A 153 1.43 14.78 -16.79
N VAL A 154 0.45 14.37 -17.59
CA VAL A 154 -0.92 14.14 -17.16
C VAL A 154 -1.29 12.68 -17.32
N PHE A 155 -1.67 12.03 -16.23
CA PHE A 155 -2.19 10.68 -16.23
C PHE A 155 -3.72 10.67 -16.25
N ARG A 156 -4.31 10.26 -17.38
CA ARG A 156 -5.76 10.19 -17.58
C ARG A 156 -6.33 8.88 -17.03
N LEU A 157 -6.41 8.76 -15.69
CA LEU A 157 -6.85 7.53 -15.02
C LEU A 157 -8.20 7.02 -15.51
N TYR A 158 -9.13 7.92 -15.83
CA TYR A 158 -10.45 7.58 -16.38
C TYR A 158 -10.42 6.81 -17.71
N ALA A 159 -9.29 6.79 -18.42
CA ALA A 159 -9.12 6.13 -19.71
C ALA A 159 -8.72 4.65 -19.58
N TYR A 160 -8.43 4.17 -18.37
CA TYR A 160 -7.95 2.81 -18.13
C TYR A 160 -8.97 1.96 -17.37
N SER A 161 -8.95 0.67 -17.66
CA SER A 161 -9.62 -0.39 -16.88
C SER A 161 -8.79 -0.82 -15.67
N ALA A 162 -9.41 -1.56 -14.75
CA ALA A 162 -8.70 -2.11 -13.61
C ALA A 162 -7.56 -3.06 -14.03
N TYR A 163 -7.79 -3.88 -15.07
CA TYR A 163 -6.77 -4.78 -15.60
C TYR A 163 -5.60 -4.05 -16.26
N GLU A 164 -5.86 -3.03 -17.09
CA GLU A 164 -4.76 -2.27 -17.70
C GLU A 164 -3.89 -1.58 -16.65
N LEU A 165 -4.51 -1.02 -15.60
CA LEU A 165 -3.76 -0.42 -14.49
C LEU A 165 -2.96 -1.47 -13.71
N SER A 166 -3.47 -2.69 -13.54
CA SER A 166 -2.76 -3.75 -12.84
C SER A 166 -1.58 -4.27 -13.66
N GLU A 167 -1.74 -4.49 -14.99
CA GLU A 167 -0.65 -4.82 -15.90
C GLU A 167 0.44 -3.74 -15.97
N MET A 168 0.08 -2.50 -15.64
CA MET A 168 1.02 -1.39 -15.52
C MET A 168 1.69 -1.30 -14.14
N ASP A 169 1.42 -2.18 -13.18
CA ASP A 169 1.86 -2.05 -11.77
C ASP A 169 1.34 -0.78 -11.07
N LEU A 170 0.25 -0.20 -11.59
CA LEU A 170 -0.47 0.94 -10.98
C LEU A 170 -1.66 0.46 -10.15
N TYR A 171 -1.53 -0.69 -9.51
CA TYR A 171 -2.63 -1.34 -8.78
C TYR A 171 -3.13 -0.51 -7.59
N LEU A 172 -2.26 0.33 -7.00
CA LEU A 172 -2.58 1.18 -5.85
C LEU A 172 -3.73 2.15 -6.13
N VAL A 173 -3.83 2.67 -7.35
CA VAL A 173 -4.82 3.71 -7.72
C VAL A 173 -6.07 3.14 -8.40
N ILE A 174 -6.16 1.82 -8.58
CA ILE A 174 -7.30 1.18 -9.25
C ILE A 174 -8.65 1.60 -8.64
N PRO A 175 -8.85 1.69 -7.31
CA PRO A 175 -10.16 2.07 -6.76
C PRO A 175 -10.72 3.38 -7.32
N LEU A 176 -9.83 4.32 -7.67
CA LEU A 176 -10.22 5.64 -8.19
C LEU A 176 -10.92 5.58 -9.55
N ILE A 177 -10.86 4.47 -10.29
CA ILE A 177 -11.60 4.33 -11.56
C ILE A 177 -13.12 4.48 -11.35
N LEU A 178 -13.62 4.17 -10.14
CA LEU A 178 -15.04 4.28 -9.83
C LEU A 178 -15.55 5.73 -9.90
N VAL A 179 -14.65 6.71 -9.74
CA VAL A 179 -14.99 8.15 -9.79
C VAL A 179 -15.52 8.54 -11.18
N LYS A 180 -15.05 7.90 -12.26
CA LYS A 180 -15.46 8.20 -13.65
C LYS A 180 -16.97 8.07 -13.88
N TYR A 181 -17.66 7.23 -13.08
CA TYR A 181 -19.10 6.98 -13.21
C TYR A 181 -19.97 8.14 -12.75
N ARG A 182 -19.47 9.02 -11.85
CA ARG A 182 -20.25 10.14 -11.28
C ARG A 182 -20.83 11.04 -12.36
N LYS A 183 -20.01 11.40 -13.34
CA LYS A 183 -20.41 12.25 -14.46
C LYS A 183 -21.51 11.61 -15.32
N ARG A 184 -21.41 10.29 -15.58
CA ARG A 184 -22.43 9.53 -16.32
C ARG A 184 -23.75 9.46 -15.55
N PHE A 185 -23.70 9.17 -14.24
CA PHE A 185 -24.90 9.20 -13.38
C PHE A 185 -25.54 10.59 -13.34
N ASP A 186 -24.75 11.66 -13.16
CA ASP A 186 -25.22 13.04 -13.16
C ASP A 186 -25.96 13.39 -14.46
N ILE A 187 -25.47 12.93 -15.62
CA ILE A 187 -26.11 13.14 -16.92
C ILE A 187 -27.46 12.42 -16.99
N ILE A 188 -27.50 11.14 -16.62
CA ILE A 188 -28.71 10.30 -16.69
C ILE A 188 -29.78 10.83 -15.73
N CYS A 189 -29.42 11.08 -14.47
CA CYS A 189 -30.36 11.52 -13.43
C CYS A 189 -30.91 12.95 -13.63
N ARG A 190 -30.26 13.80 -14.44
CA ARG A 190 -30.75 15.15 -14.78
C ARG A 190 -31.76 15.17 -15.92
N ARG A 191 -31.91 14.07 -16.69
CA ARG A 191 -32.89 14.02 -17.78
C ARG A 191 -34.31 14.02 -17.21
N LYS A 192 -35.25 14.68 -17.91
CA LYS A 192 -36.66 14.75 -17.50
C LYS A 192 -37.29 13.37 -17.30
N ASN A 193 -36.94 12.42 -18.18
CA ASN A 193 -37.32 11.03 -18.09
C ASN A 193 -36.06 10.20 -17.87
N LEU A 194 -36.01 9.47 -16.76
CA LEU A 194 -34.92 8.54 -16.48
C LEU A 194 -35.00 7.37 -17.45
N ASN A 195 -33.91 7.10 -18.16
CA ASN A 195 -33.78 5.87 -18.93
C ASN A 195 -33.32 4.76 -17.98
N GLN A 196 -34.24 3.91 -17.55
CA GLN A 196 -33.95 2.87 -16.57
C GLN A 196 -32.95 1.83 -17.09
N GLU A 197 -33.04 1.45 -18.37
CA GLU A 197 -32.10 0.49 -18.99
C GLU A 197 -30.67 1.03 -18.99
N GLU A 198 -30.49 2.31 -19.34
CA GLU A 198 -29.18 2.99 -19.33
C GLU A 198 -28.63 3.14 -17.90
N PHE A 199 -29.52 3.40 -16.94
CA PHE A 199 -29.15 3.49 -15.52
C PHE A 199 -28.72 2.13 -14.97
N ASP A 200 -29.49 1.07 -15.23
CA ASP A 200 -29.20 -0.29 -14.77
C ASP A 200 -27.91 -0.84 -15.41
N ALA A 201 -27.69 -0.54 -16.70
CA ALA A 201 -26.43 -0.85 -17.38
C ALA A 201 -25.24 -0.15 -16.69
N LEU A 202 -25.39 1.13 -16.32
CA LEU A 202 -24.35 1.86 -15.59
C LEU A 202 -24.06 1.27 -14.22
N VAL A 203 -25.08 0.79 -13.50
CA VAL A 203 -24.91 0.07 -12.24
C VAL A 203 -24.17 -1.25 -12.46
N GLN A 204 -24.46 -1.99 -13.54
CA GLN A 204 -23.70 -3.20 -13.87
C GLN A 204 -22.24 -2.90 -14.21
N ASP A 205 -21.95 -1.81 -14.95
CA ASP A 205 -20.57 -1.40 -15.23
C ASP A 205 -19.79 -1.17 -13.92
N VAL A 206 -20.38 -0.47 -12.94
CA VAL A 206 -19.77 -0.24 -11.62
C VAL A 206 -19.49 -1.56 -10.89
N LEU A 207 -20.48 -2.47 -10.87
CA LEU A 207 -20.35 -3.76 -10.19
C LEU A 207 -19.29 -4.64 -10.86
N GLN A 208 -19.16 -4.56 -12.18
CA GLN A 208 -18.12 -5.26 -12.93
C GLN A 208 -16.72 -4.72 -12.61
N ASP A 209 -16.54 -3.40 -12.55
CA ASP A 209 -15.25 -2.80 -12.16
C ASP A 209 -14.87 -3.21 -10.71
N ILE A 210 -15.83 -3.27 -9.79
CA ILE A 210 -15.61 -3.76 -8.41
C ILE A 210 -15.22 -5.24 -8.39
N GLU A 211 -15.87 -6.08 -9.21
CA GLU A 211 -15.52 -7.50 -9.34
C GLU A 211 -14.10 -7.70 -9.89
N GLN A 212 -13.66 -6.84 -10.82
CA GLN A 212 -12.28 -6.84 -11.29
C GLN A 212 -11.30 -6.44 -10.18
N ILE A 213 -11.60 -5.37 -9.44
CA ILE A 213 -10.77 -4.92 -8.31
C ILE A 213 -10.60 -6.03 -7.27
N THR A 214 -11.68 -6.70 -6.89
CA THR A 214 -11.62 -7.79 -5.89
C THR A 214 -10.87 -9.01 -6.42
N THR A 215 -10.99 -9.32 -7.71
CA THR A 215 -10.23 -10.41 -8.36
C THR A 215 -8.74 -10.10 -8.43
N ILE A 216 -8.37 -8.88 -8.84
CA ILE A 216 -6.97 -8.43 -8.93
C ILE A 216 -6.33 -8.44 -7.56
N THR A 217 -6.97 -7.84 -6.56
CA THR A 217 -6.43 -7.77 -5.19
C THR A 217 -6.21 -9.17 -4.60
N GLY A 218 -7.18 -10.09 -4.72
CA GLY A 218 -7.02 -11.47 -4.28
C GLY A 218 -5.89 -12.20 -5.01
N THR A 219 -5.77 -12.04 -6.33
CA THR A 219 -4.72 -12.69 -7.14
C THR A 219 -3.32 -12.14 -6.79
N TYR A 220 -3.21 -10.83 -6.62
CA TYR A 220 -1.93 -10.16 -6.36
C TYR A 220 -1.38 -10.52 -4.99
N GLU A 221 -2.26 -10.64 -3.99
CA GLU A 221 -1.88 -11.12 -2.68
C GLU A 221 -1.49 -12.61 -2.70
N GLU A 222 -2.25 -13.46 -3.38
CA GLU A 222 -1.92 -14.89 -3.51
C GLU A 222 -0.55 -15.11 -4.16
N ASN A 223 -0.17 -14.25 -5.11
CA ASN A 223 1.12 -14.28 -5.79
C ASN A 223 2.23 -13.50 -5.06
N GLY A 224 1.96 -12.90 -3.90
CA GLY A 224 2.93 -12.14 -3.12
C GLY A 224 3.34 -10.79 -3.72
N VAL A 225 2.59 -10.27 -4.70
CA VAL A 225 2.78 -8.93 -5.27
C VAL A 225 2.26 -7.85 -4.32
N MET A 226 1.19 -8.15 -3.60
CA MET A 226 0.50 -7.23 -2.69
C MET A 226 0.47 -7.82 -1.28
N ASP A 227 0.80 -7.01 -0.27
CA ASP A 227 0.64 -7.42 1.13
C ASP A 227 -0.79 -7.20 1.65
N GLU A 228 -1.09 -7.78 2.81
CA GLU A 228 -2.42 -7.70 3.44
C GLU A 228 -2.83 -6.25 3.72
N LYS A 229 -1.91 -5.40 4.17
CA LYS A 229 -2.19 -4.00 4.49
C LYS A 229 -2.53 -3.19 3.25
N THR A 230 -1.81 -3.38 2.15
CA THR A 230 -2.07 -2.72 0.86
C THR A 230 -3.42 -3.16 0.31
N LYS A 231 -3.74 -4.44 0.40
CA LYS A 231 -5.06 -4.95 0.04
C LYS A 231 -6.17 -4.30 0.84
N ASP A 232 -6.04 -4.24 2.16
CA ASP A 232 -7.05 -3.64 3.02
C ASP A 232 -7.28 -2.17 2.66
N ILE A 233 -6.23 -1.42 2.33
CA ILE A 233 -6.34 -0.04 1.87
C ILE A 233 -7.11 0.05 0.55
N ILE A 234 -6.75 -0.79 -0.45
CA ILE A 234 -7.42 -0.81 -1.76
C ILE A 234 -8.90 -1.19 -1.64
N LEU A 235 -9.22 -2.23 -0.87
CA LEU A 235 -10.59 -2.67 -0.65
C LEU A 235 -11.41 -1.64 0.15
N SER A 236 -10.80 -1.02 1.17
CA SER A 236 -11.47 0.04 1.96
C SER A 236 -11.78 1.27 1.10
N ALA A 237 -10.83 1.71 0.27
CA ALA A 237 -11.06 2.80 -0.68
C ALA A 237 -12.16 2.44 -1.69
N THR A 238 -12.21 1.18 -2.15
CA THR A 238 -13.24 0.68 -3.05
C THR A 238 -14.63 0.74 -2.40
N ILE A 239 -14.77 0.32 -1.14
CA ILE A 239 -16.02 0.41 -0.37
C ILE A 239 -16.48 1.85 -0.25
N GLU A 240 -15.56 2.77 0.11
CA GLU A 240 -15.90 4.17 0.34
C GLU A 240 -16.40 4.82 -0.96
N LEU A 241 -15.66 4.66 -2.07
CA LEU A 241 -16.06 5.22 -3.38
C LEU A 241 -17.38 4.62 -3.87
N TYR A 242 -17.59 3.31 -3.70
CA TYR A 242 -18.86 2.67 -4.01
C TYR A 242 -19.99 3.21 -3.12
N THR A 243 -19.75 3.38 -1.82
CA THR A 243 -20.73 3.90 -0.86
C THR A 243 -21.19 5.30 -1.26
N GLN A 244 -20.28 6.14 -1.74
CA GLN A 244 -20.61 7.47 -2.26
C GLN A 244 -21.49 7.41 -3.51
N LEU A 245 -21.15 6.57 -4.49
CA LEU A 245 -21.98 6.35 -5.68
C LEU A 245 -23.36 5.81 -5.29
N HIS A 246 -23.38 4.87 -4.35
CA HIS A 246 -24.58 4.19 -3.87
C HIS A 246 -25.53 5.17 -3.19
N GLN A 247 -25.05 5.91 -2.20
CA GLN A 247 -25.86 6.89 -1.46
C GLN A 247 -26.35 8.02 -2.37
N LYS A 248 -25.54 8.45 -3.33
CA LYS A 248 -25.90 9.57 -4.19
C LYS A 248 -26.90 9.16 -5.29
N TYR A 249 -26.66 8.04 -5.97
CA TYR A 249 -27.36 7.67 -7.20
C TYR A 249 -28.15 6.35 -7.09
N ILE A 250 -27.51 5.26 -6.68
CA ILE A 250 -28.03 3.89 -6.86
C ILE A 250 -29.13 3.55 -5.84
N ARG A 251 -28.85 3.71 -4.54
CA ARG A 251 -29.80 3.58 -3.42
C ARG A 251 -30.63 2.30 -3.37
N ASP A 252 -30.16 1.18 -3.93
CA ASP A 252 -30.85 -0.11 -3.85
C ASP A 252 -30.12 -1.10 -2.93
N ARG A 253 -30.88 -1.98 -2.26
CA ARG A 253 -30.29 -2.93 -1.30
C ARG A 253 -29.47 -4.02 -1.97
N LYS A 254 -29.88 -4.47 -3.17
CA LYS A 254 -29.33 -5.64 -3.86
C LYS A 254 -27.90 -5.39 -4.31
N SER A 255 -27.61 -4.23 -4.90
CA SER A 255 -26.26 -3.85 -5.30
C SER A 255 -25.33 -3.72 -4.09
N LYS A 256 -25.81 -3.11 -3.00
CA LYS A 256 -25.07 -2.97 -1.74
C LYS A 256 -24.68 -4.33 -1.16
N GLU A 257 -25.64 -5.23 -0.99
CA GLU A 257 -25.39 -6.61 -0.52
C GLU A 257 -24.42 -7.34 -1.46
N ARG A 258 -24.51 -7.15 -2.78
CA ARG A 258 -23.59 -7.78 -3.74
C ARG A 258 -22.14 -7.32 -3.54
N VAL A 259 -21.90 -6.02 -3.38
CA VAL A 259 -20.55 -5.47 -3.15
C VAL A 259 -19.99 -5.93 -1.80
N GLU A 260 -20.80 -5.90 -0.74
CA GLU A 260 -20.41 -6.40 0.58
C GLU A 260 -19.99 -7.87 0.51
N ASN A 261 -20.78 -8.73 -0.16
CA ASN A 261 -20.45 -10.14 -0.36
C ASN A 261 -19.18 -10.35 -1.21
N MET A 262 -18.96 -9.56 -2.26
CA MET A 262 -17.74 -9.65 -3.08
C MET A 262 -16.49 -9.39 -2.25
N ILE A 263 -16.50 -8.32 -1.46
CA ILE A 263 -15.35 -7.93 -0.65
C ILE A 263 -15.16 -8.90 0.52
N GLU A 264 -16.24 -9.26 1.21
CA GLU A 264 -16.21 -10.26 2.27
C GLU A 264 -15.66 -11.60 1.75
N SER A 265 -15.98 -12.00 0.52
CA SER A 265 -15.43 -13.24 -0.06
C SER A 265 -13.91 -13.21 -0.24
N VAL A 266 -13.33 -12.05 -0.57
CA VAL A 266 -11.88 -11.88 -0.69
C VAL A 266 -11.24 -11.85 0.69
N THR A 267 -11.80 -11.10 1.64
CA THR A 267 -11.27 -11.02 3.01
C THR A 267 -11.39 -12.36 3.77
N GLN A 268 -12.50 -13.10 3.60
CA GLN A 268 -12.76 -14.38 4.28
C GLN A 268 -12.00 -15.58 3.69
N LYS A 269 -11.81 -15.65 2.36
CA LYS A 269 -11.00 -16.72 1.73
C LYS A 269 -9.61 -16.80 2.36
N ILE A 270 -9.15 -15.70 2.93
CA ILE A 270 -7.79 -15.48 3.40
C ILE A 270 -7.68 -15.66 4.91
N SER A 271 -8.67 -15.23 5.70
CA SER A 271 -8.78 -15.67 7.10
C SER A 271 -8.73 -17.19 7.21
N LYS A 272 -9.40 -17.91 6.30
CA LYS A 272 -9.33 -19.38 6.23
C LYS A 272 -7.96 -19.89 5.79
N LYS A 273 -7.32 -19.26 4.79
CA LYS A 273 -5.99 -19.65 4.29
C LYS A 273 -4.91 -19.48 5.35
N TRP A 274 -4.85 -18.33 6.03
CA TRP A 274 -3.90 -18.06 7.11
C TRP A 274 -4.19 -18.85 8.38
N HIS A 275 -5.47 -19.10 8.70
CA HIS A 275 -5.81 -20.04 9.77
C HIS A 275 -5.25 -21.44 9.49
N MET A 276 -5.31 -21.89 8.23
CA MET A 276 -4.78 -23.19 7.82
C MET A 276 -3.25 -23.22 7.85
N ILE A 277 -2.57 -22.17 7.36
CA ILE A 277 -1.11 -22.03 7.46
C ILE A 277 -0.66 -21.97 8.93
N GLY A 278 -1.36 -21.21 9.77
CA GLY A 278 -1.08 -21.11 11.21
C GLY A 278 -1.27 -22.43 11.96
N ILE A 279 -2.28 -23.23 11.57
CA ILE A 279 -2.45 -24.61 12.08
C ILE A 279 -1.27 -25.48 11.64
N GLU A 280 -0.89 -25.44 10.36
CA GLU A 280 0.18 -26.26 9.80
C GLU A 280 1.54 -25.95 10.45
N GLU A 281 1.89 -24.66 10.58
CA GLU A 281 3.08 -24.23 11.31
C GLU A 281 3.03 -24.60 12.81
N GLY A 282 1.86 -24.46 13.44
CA GLY A 282 1.67 -24.80 14.85
C GLY A 282 1.87 -26.29 15.11
N ILE A 283 1.35 -27.14 14.22
CA ILE A 283 1.55 -28.60 14.26
C ILE A 283 3.03 -28.93 14.05
N GLN A 284 3.67 -28.34 13.04
CA GLN A 284 5.07 -28.62 12.72
C GLN A 284 5.99 -28.23 13.89
N LYS A 285 5.85 -27.02 14.43
CA LYS A 285 6.59 -26.55 15.61
C LYS A 285 6.30 -27.42 16.85
N GLY A 286 5.07 -27.89 16.99
CA GLY A 286 4.66 -28.78 18.08
C GLY A 286 5.32 -30.16 18.00
N ILE A 287 5.35 -30.76 16.81
CA ILE A 287 6.02 -32.04 16.56
C ILE A 287 7.52 -31.93 16.79
N GLU A 288 8.15 -30.88 16.27
CA GLU A 288 9.60 -30.67 16.39
C GLU A 288 10.01 -30.53 17.86
N LYS A 289 9.33 -29.67 18.62
CA LYS A 289 9.54 -29.55 20.08
C LYS A 289 9.24 -30.84 20.84
N GLY A 290 8.21 -31.58 20.42
CA GLY A 290 7.84 -32.86 21.03
C GLY A 290 8.91 -33.93 20.83
N ILE A 291 9.49 -34.01 19.63
CA ILE A 291 10.59 -34.93 19.30
C ILE A 291 11.85 -34.54 20.06
N GLU A 292 12.21 -33.26 20.10
CA GLU A 292 13.38 -32.76 20.82
C GLU A 292 13.28 -33.09 22.32
N LYS A 293 12.16 -32.71 22.96
CA LYS A 293 11.92 -32.99 24.37
C LYS A 293 11.87 -34.49 24.67
N GLY A 294 11.20 -35.28 23.83
CA GLY A 294 11.14 -36.73 24.00
C GLY A 294 12.51 -37.40 23.87
N LYS A 295 13.38 -36.89 22.98
CA LYS A 295 14.75 -37.35 22.84
C LYS A 295 15.61 -36.99 24.05
N GLU A 296 15.50 -35.76 24.56
CA GLU A 296 16.20 -35.33 25.78
C GLU A 296 15.79 -36.16 27.01
N GLU A 297 14.47 -36.32 27.24
CA GLU A 297 13.95 -37.12 28.35
C GLU A 297 14.37 -38.60 28.22
N GLY A 298 14.30 -39.16 27.01
CA GLY A 298 14.73 -40.54 26.76
C GLY A 298 16.23 -40.76 26.97
N ILE A 299 17.08 -39.81 26.57
CA ILE A 299 18.52 -39.85 26.83
C ILE A 299 18.78 -39.75 28.33
N ALA A 300 18.16 -38.80 29.04
CA ALA A 300 18.35 -38.61 30.48
C ALA A 300 17.95 -39.87 31.28
N GLU A 301 16.80 -40.46 30.96
CA GLU A 301 16.34 -41.69 31.61
C GLU A 301 17.26 -42.87 31.27
N GLY A 302 17.71 -42.99 30.03
CA GLY A 302 18.69 -43.99 29.62
C GLY A 302 20.01 -43.88 30.38
N VAL A 303 20.55 -42.67 30.50
CA VAL A 303 21.77 -42.36 31.27
C VAL A 303 21.59 -42.74 32.74
N LYS A 304 20.42 -42.44 33.33
CA LYS A 304 20.08 -42.78 34.71
C LYS A 304 20.01 -44.30 34.94
N ILE A 305 19.38 -45.03 34.03
CA ILE A 305 19.31 -46.50 34.09
C ILE A 305 20.72 -47.11 34.01
N VAL A 306 21.56 -46.64 33.08
CA VAL A 306 22.95 -47.10 32.95
C VAL A 306 23.73 -46.82 34.23
N ALA A 307 23.63 -45.61 34.80
CA ALA A 307 24.31 -45.26 36.05
C ALA A 307 23.88 -46.15 37.23
N LYS A 308 22.57 -46.40 37.39
CA LYS A 308 22.05 -47.32 38.43
C LYS A 308 22.59 -48.74 38.27
N ASN A 309 22.58 -49.26 37.05
CA ASN A 309 23.11 -50.59 36.76
C ASN A 309 24.61 -50.71 37.08
N LEU A 310 25.40 -49.67 36.76
CA LEU A 310 26.84 -49.64 37.06
C LEU A 310 27.13 -49.54 38.57
N LEU A 311 26.32 -48.78 39.32
CA LEU A 311 26.40 -48.71 40.79
C LEU A 311 26.10 -50.07 41.43
N MET A 312 25.06 -50.77 40.96
CA MET A 312 24.66 -52.09 41.49
C MET A 312 25.75 -53.16 41.37
N ILE A 313 26.59 -53.09 40.34
CA ILE A 313 27.69 -54.04 40.13
C ILE A 313 29.01 -53.58 40.78
N GLY A 314 28.99 -52.50 41.58
CA GLY A 314 30.14 -52.01 42.34
C GLY A 314 31.17 -51.26 41.50
N THR A 315 30.76 -50.66 40.38
CA THR A 315 31.65 -49.84 39.55
C THR A 315 32.04 -48.57 40.32
N ALA A 316 33.33 -48.19 40.27
CA ALA A 316 33.81 -46.98 40.94
C ALA A 316 33.21 -45.70 40.32
N ASP A 317 32.88 -44.72 41.17
CA ASP A 317 32.21 -43.46 40.76
C ASP A 317 32.92 -42.74 39.61
N GLU A 318 34.25 -42.65 39.63
CA GLU A 318 35.03 -42.03 38.56
C GLU A 318 34.79 -42.68 37.19
N VAL A 319 34.62 -44.00 37.16
CA VAL A 319 34.35 -44.75 35.92
C VAL A 319 32.91 -44.52 35.46
N ILE A 320 31.97 -44.40 36.39
CA ILE A 320 30.57 -44.11 36.07
C ILE A 320 30.44 -42.70 35.47
N LEU A 321 31.00 -41.68 36.13
CA LEU A 321 30.99 -40.29 35.65
C LEU A 321 31.57 -40.19 34.23
N LYS A 322 32.67 -40.89 33.98
CA LYS A 322 33.32 -40.91 32.66
C LYS A 322 32.51 -41.64 31.59
N ALA A 323 31.78 -42.70 31.96
CA ALA A 323 31.00 -43.52 31.02
C ALA A 323 29.63 -42.91 30.69
N THR A 324 29.02 -42.20 31.63
CA THR A 324 27.66 -41.65 31.50
C THR A 324 27.63 -40.16 31.18
N GLY A 325 28.73 -39.45 31.44
CA GLY A 325 28.81 -38.00 31.28
C GLY A 325 28.08 -37.21 32.37
N LEU A 326 27.62 -37.88 33.43
CA LEU A 326 26.98 -37.25 34.58
C LEU A 326 27.97 -36.39 35.36
N THR A 327 27.45 -35.37 36.03
CA THR A 327 28.15 -34.61 37.07
C THR A 327 28.16 -35.38 38.39
N PRO A 328 29.12 -35.08 39.31
CA PRO A 328 29.13 -35.66 40.65
C PRO A 328 27.81 -35.48 41.41
N ASP A 329 27.18 -34.30 41.29
CA ASP A 329 25.92 -33.97 41.96
C ASP A 329 24.73 -34.79 41.40
N GLU A 330 24.68 -35.00 40.08
CA GLU A 330 23.66 -35.86 39.46
C GLU A 330 23.83 -37.32 39.87
N LEU A 331 25.07 -37.82 39.90
CA LEU A 331 25.36 -39.17 40.37
C LEU A 331 24.99 -39.36 41.85
N ASP A 332 25.29 -38.39 42.70
CA ASP A 332 24.92 -38.41 44.12
C ASP A 332 23.41 -38.31 44.35
N THR A 333 22.69 -37.64 43.45
CA THR A 333 21.22 -37.63 43.45
C THR A 333 20.68 -39.02 43.09
N ILE A 334 21.24 -39.67 42.07
CA ILE A 334 20.87 -41.03 41.67
C ILE A 334 21.17 -42.05 42.78
N LYS A 335 22.31 -41.93 43.48
CA LYS A 335 22.64 -42.78 44.64
C LYS A 335 21.64 -42.63 45.78
N ARG A 336 21.18 -41.39 46.04
CA ARG A 336 20.17 -41.09 47.06
C ARG A 336 18.78 -41.63 46.72
N GLU A 337 18.46 -41.74 45.43
CA GLU A 337 17.20 -42.33 44.96
C GLU A 337 17.24 -43.86 44.81
N ALA A 338 18.43 -44.48 44.89
CA ALA A 338 18.64 -45.92 44.76
C ALA A 338 18.80 -46.64 46.13
N LEU A 339 18.91 -45.87 47.21
CA LEU A 339 18.80 -46.29 48.61
C LEU A 339 17.35 -46.13 49.10
#